data_AF-A0A3N5XIN1-F1
#
_entry.id   AF-A0A3N5XIN1-F1
#
_cell.length_a   1.000
_cell.length_b   1.000
_cell.length_c   1.000
_cell.angle_alpha   90.00
_cell.angle_beta   90.00
_cell.angle_gamma   90.00
#
_symmetry.space_group_name_H-M   'P 1'
#
loop_
_entity.id
_entity.type
_entity.pdbx_description
1 polymer ?
#
loop_
_entity_poly.entity_id
_entity_poly.type
_entity_poly.pdbx_seq_one_letter_code
_entity_poly.pdbx_strand_id
1 'polypeptide(L)'
;MPEPLDPTAWRPAVRGRLLFVAIAFAAWAAVIEGRLVYLQVYDHEHLKNEAIRQQLQTIDMPAQRGDLYDRHGRLLAYSVDADSVCAVPAEVKSAGATLEKLCEALDGCTAKERSTLQRRFATQNSFAYVRRYVTPDQARRVMGLDLPGVFLMKEPKRFYPNRELAANVLGYVGLDDKTGRQKGLGGLEARYDAKVRGRDSKLLVEKVSTTRELRRVGDPPVPGASLELTIDQTLQHIAERELRAGVQANRAAGGVVVIIDPNTGEILAMASEPSFNPNEYGRVDEDSRRNRAVQDSYEPGSTFKMITATAGLQERVVTPDTWIDTGNGILKLGYRVVRDTHPHYTIPFRDVIALSSNIGS
;
A
#
# COMPACT_ATOMS: atom_id res chain seq x y z
N MET A 1 -94.08 53.25 -21.56
CA MET A 1 -92.89 53.18 -20.69
C MET A 1 -92.44 51.73 -20.68
N PRO A 2 -91.18 51.39 -21.04
CA PRO A 2 -90.70 50.02 -20.90
C PRO A 2 -90.37 49.72 -19.42
N GLU A 3 -90.61 48.47 -19.01
CA GLU A 3 -90.35 47.95 -17.66
C GLU A 3 -88.90 48.17 -17.20
N PRO A 4 -88.66 48.45 -15.91
CA PRO A 4 -87.31 48.52 -15.38
C PRO A 4 -86.68 47.12 -15.35
N LEU A 5 -85.52 46.96 -15.99
CA LEU A 5 -84.70 45.76 -15.90
C LEU A 5 -84.35 45.48 -14.43
N ASP A 6 -84.73 44.29 -13.94
CA ASP A 6 -84.44 43.84 -12.57
C ASP A 6 -82.91 43.84 -12.31
N PRO A 7 -82.41 44.69 -11.40
CA PRO A 7 -80.98 44.84 -11.13
C PRO A 7 -80.36 43.63 -10.41
N THR A 8 -81.13 42.57 -10.13
CA THR A 8 -80.67 41.39 -9.37
C THR A 8 -80.59 40.09 -10.18
N ALA A 9 -81.00 40.09 -11.46
CA ALA A 9 -81.01 38.91 -12.33
C ALA A 9 -79.61 38.27 -12.57
N TRP A 10 -78.51 39.00 -12.31
CA TRP A 10 -77.14 38.49 -12.44
C TRP A 10 -76.64 37.67 -11.21
N ARG A 11 -77.29 37.82 -10.05
CA ARG A 11 -76.86 37.20 -8.78
C ARG A 11 -76.87 35.66 -8.76
N PRO A 12 -77.90 34.95 -9.29
CA PRO A 12 -77.87 33.49 -9.34
C PRO A 12 -76.82 32.94 -10.32
N ALA A 13 -76.61 33.62 -11.45
CA ALA A 13 -75.58 33.26 -12.42
C ALA A 13 -74.15 33.43 -11.87
N VAL A 14 -73.91 34.49 -11.09
CA VAL A 14 -72.62 34.72 -10.42
C VAL A 14 -72.42 33.76 -9.23
N ARG A 15 -73.46 33.46 -8.44
CA ARG A 15 -73.38 32.44 -7.37
C ARG A 15 -73.08 31.04 -7.91
N GLY A 16 -73.70 30.62 -9.01
CA GLY A 16 -73.43 29.33 -9.64
C GLY A 16 -71.99 29.22 -10.16
N ARG A 17 -71.45 30.30 -10.76
CA ARG A 17 -70.06 30.36 -11.21
C ARG A 17 -69.07 30.35 -10.03
N LEU A 18 -69.34 31.11 -8.97
CA LEU A 18 -68.52 31.10 -7.75
C LEU A 18 -68.50 29.72 -7.08
N LEU A 19 -69.66 29.05 -6.99
CA LEU A 19 -69.74 27.71 -6.40
C LEU A 19 -68.97 26.68 -7.24
N PHE A 20 -69.10 26.75 -8.57
CA PHE A 20 -68.34 25.89 -9.48
C PHE A 20 -66.83 26.11 -9.34
N VAL A 21 -66.37 27.37 -9.29
CA VAL A 21 -64.95 27.70 -9.07
C VAL A 21 -64.49 27.21 -7.70
N ALA A 22 -65.30 27.38 -6.65
CA ALA A 22 -64.97 26.90 -5.31
C ALA A 22 -64.86 25.37 -5.24
N ILE A 23 -65.76 24.64 -5.89
CA ILE A 23 -65.71 23.17 -5.97
C ILE A 23 -64.51 22.72 -6.80
N ALA A 24 -64.24 23.36 -7.93
CA ALA A 24 -63.08 23.06 -8.75
C ALA A 24 -61.77 23.30 -7.98
N PHE A 25 -61.71 24.38 -7.19
CA PHE A 25 -60.57 24.70 -6.35
C PHE A 25 -60.42 23.71 -5.18
N ALA A 26 -61.52 23.32 -4.54
CA ALA A 26 -61.51 22.32 -3.46
C ALA A 26 -61.08 20.93 -3.98
N ALA A 27 -61.57 20.52 -5.16
CA ALA A 27 -61.15 19.28 -5.80
C ALA A 27 -59.66 19.32 -6.18
N TRP A 28 -59.16 20.45 -6.69
CA TRP A 28 -57.75 20.64 -6.99
C TRP A 28 -56.87 20.58 -5.72
N ALA A 29 -57.29 21.24 -4.63
CA ALA A 29 -56.60 21.17 -3.35
C ALA A 29 -56.57 19.74 -2.79
N ALA A 30 -57.67 19.00 -2.87
CA ALA A 30 -57.74 17.61 -2.44
C ALA A 30 -56.79 16.69 -3.22
N VAL A 31 -56.60 16.93 -4.53
CA VAL A 31 -55.61 16.19 -5.34
C VAL A 31 -54.18 16.49 -4.88
N ILE A 32 -53.86 17.74 -4.56
CA ILE A 32 -52.53 18.13 -4.05
C ILE A 32 -52.27 17.51 -2.67
N GLU A 33 -53.24 17.58 -1.76
CA GLU A 33 -53.10 16.98 -0.43
C GLU A 33 -52.96 15.45 -0.52
N GLY A 34 -53.77 14.80 -1.37
CA GLY A 34 -53.62 13.36 -1.63
C GLY A 34 -52.24 13.01 -2.17
N ARG A 35 -51.69 13.83 -3.08
CA ARG A 35 -50.32 13.64 -3.59
C ARG A 35 -49.27 13.87 -2.51
N LEU A 36 -49.47 14.84 -1.62
CA LEU A 36 -48.57 15.13 -0.51
C LEU A 36 -48.53 13.98 0.49
N VAL A 37 -49.68 13.43 0.88
CA VAL A 37 -49.77 12.27 1.79
C VAL A 37 -49.09 11.05 1.17
N TYR A 38 -49.29 10.82 -0.13
CA TYR A 38 -48.59 9.74 -0.83
C TYR A 38 -47.06 9.89 -0.74
N LEU A 39 -46.54 11.10 -1.00
CA LEU A 39 -45.10 11.36 -0.93
C LEU A 39 -44.56 11.31 0.52
N GLN A 40 -45.30 11.83 1.50
CA GLN A 40 -44.84 11.95 2.87
C GLN A 40 -45.03 10.70 3.74
N VAL A 41 -45.97 9.81 3.40
CA VAL A 41 -46.29 8.62 4.20
C VAL A 41 -45.93 7.33 3.47
N TYR A 42 -46.35 7.19 2.21
CA TYR A 42 -46.11 5.97 1.44
C TYR A 42 -44.67 5.92 0.90
N ASP A 43 -44.20 7.02 0.29
CA ASP A 43 -42.85 7.10 -0.30
C ASP A 43 -41.80 7.71 0.66
N HIS A 44 -42.16 7.88 1.93
CA HIS A 44 -41.32 8.51 2.95
C HIS A 44 -39.93 7.88 3.03
N GLU A 45 -39.89 6.57 3.25
CA GLU A 45 -38.64 5.83 3.44
C GLU A 45 -37.77 5.88 2.19
N HIS A 46 -38.38 5.87 1.01
CA HIS A 46 -37.64 5.96 -0.25
C HIS A 46 -37.02 7.35 -0.43
N LEU A 47 -37.83 8.42 -0.35
CA LEU A 47 -37.37 9.80 -0.49
C LEU A 47 -36.37 10.19 0.60
N LYS A 48 -36.55 9.70 1.82
CA LYS A 48 -35.60 9.85 2.91
C LYS A 48 -34.27 9.15 2.62
N ASN A 49 -34.30 7.91 2.13
CA ASN A 49 -33.08 7.19 1.77
C ASN A 49 -32.37 7.78 0.54
N GLU A 50 -33.10 8.36 -0.41
CA GLU A 50 -32.51 9.14 -1.50
C GLU A 50 -31.88 10.44 -1.01
N ALA A 51 -32.57 11.20 -0.15
CA ALA A 51 -32.04 12.41 0.48
C ALA A 51 -30.78 12.09 1.30
N ILE A 52 -30.80 11.01 2.10
CA ILE A 52 -29.65 10.53 2.86
C ILE A 52 -28.49 10.16 1.93
N ARG A 53 -28.74 9.45 0.83
CA ARG A 53 -27.69 9.11 -0.16
C ARG A 53 -27.12 10.34 -0.86
N GLN A 54 -27.92 11.39 -1.03
CA GLN A 54 -27.45 12.66 -1.59
C GLN A 54 -26.67 13.51 -0.59
N GLN A 55 -27.04 13.46 0.70
CA GLN A 55 -26.47 14.30 1.76
C GLN A 55 -25.26 13.66 2.45
N LEU A 56 -25.26 12.33 2.63
CA LEU A 56 -24.18 11.59 3.30
C LEU A 56 -23.17 11.06 2.27
N GLN A 57 -21.97 11.62 2.31
CA GLN A 57 -20.83 11.10 1.55
C GLN A 57 -19.98 10.21 2.44
N THR A 58 -19.63 9.03 1.95
CA THR A 58 -18.68 8.16 2.66
C THR A 58 -17.27 8.45 2.18
N ILE A 59 -16.39 8.85 3.09
CA ILE A 59 -14.95 8.96 2.85
C ILE A 59 -14.27 7.83 3.61
N ASP A 60 -13.47 7.03 2.92
CA ASP A 60 -12.64 6.02 3.58
C ASP A 60 -11.55 6.72 4.41
N MET A 61 -11.53 6.46 5.71
CA MET A 61 -10.49 6.89 6.62
C MET A 61 -9.49 5.74 6.80
N PRO A 62 -8.31 5.80 6.15
CA PRO A 62 -7.33 4.73 6.20
C PRO A 62 -6.78 4.56 7.63
N ALA A 63 -6.61 3.30 8.03
CA ALA A 63 -5.94 2.97 9.27
C ALA A 63 -4.42 3.17 9.16
N GLN A 64 -3.78 3.46 10.30
CA GLN A 64 -2.33 3.46 10.40
C GLN A 64 -1.81 2.02 10.34
N ARG A 65 -0.76 1.78 9.55
CA ARG A 65 -0.09 0.48 9.54
C ARG A 65 0.70 0.33 10.83
N GLY A 66 0.71 -0.89 11.39
CA GLY A 66 1.52 -1.21 12.56
C GLY A 66 3.00 -1.04 12.30
N ASP A 67 3.73 -0.63 13.32
CA ASP A 67 5.16 -0.35 13.23
C ASP A 67 5.98 -1.65 13.15
N LEU A 68 7.16 -1.57 12.54
CA LEU A 68 8.16 -2.63 12.55
C LEU A 68 9.31 -2.21 13.45
N TYR A 69 9.63 -3.10 14.39
CA TYR A 69 10.71 -2.93 15.34
C TYR A 69 11.78 -4.01 15.13
N ASP A 70 13.02 -3.66 15.43
CA ASP A 70 14.09 -4.64 15.60
C ASP A 70 13.96 -5.33 16.97
N ARG A 71 14.84 -6.30 17.24
CA ARG A 71 14.80 -7.08 18.49
C ARG A 71 15.02 -6.27 19.78
N HIS A 72 15.52 -5.05 19.65
CA HIS A 72 15.79 -4.13 20.77
C HIS A 72 14.74 -2.99 20.83
N GLY A 73 13.64 -3.09 20.07
CA GLY A 73 12.58 -2.08 20.04
C GLY A 73 12.92 -0.83 19.21
N ARG A 74 13.94 -0.87 18.35
CA ARG A 74 14.29 0.26 17.47
C ARG A 74 13.43 0.24 16.21
N LEU A 75 12.95 1.40 15.79
CA LEU A 75 12.07 1.53 14.62
C LEU A 75 12.80 1.19 13.31
N LEU A 76 12.21 0.26 12.56
CA LEU A 76 12.62 -0.11 11.20
C LEU A 76 11.66 0.44 10.14
N ALA A 77 10.36 0.52 10.46
CA ALA A 77 9.35 1.16 9.62
C ALA A 77 8.16 1.64 10.46
N TYR A 78 7.60 2.80 10.13
CA TYR A 78 6.43 3.35 10.82
C TYR A 78 5.52 4.13 9.87
N SER A 79 4.32 4.47 10.32
CA SER A 79 3.39 5.29 9.55
C SER A 79 3.51 6.78 9.92
N VAL A 80 3.70 7.64 8.92
CA VAL A 80 3.68 9.10 9.05
C VAL A 80 2.44 9.67 8.38
N ASP A 81 1.90 10.76 8.94
CA ASP A 81 0.84 11.52 8.27
C ASP A 81 1.45 12.35 7.14
N ALA A 82 1.07 12.04 5.91
CA ALA A 82 1.46 12.77 4.72
C ALA A 82 0.25 13.47 4.10
N ASP A 83 0.47 14.66 3.56
CA ASP A 83 -0.59 15.40 2.91
C ASP A 83 -0.81 14.87 1.49
N SER A 84 -2.08 14.72 1.12
CA SER A 84 -2.52 14.34 -0.22
C SER A 84 -3.45 15.41 -0.77
N VAL A 85 -3.21 15.83 -2.01
CA VAL A 85 -4.05 16.80 -2.71
C VAL A 85 -5.26 16.09 -3.28
N CYS A 86 -6.44 16.52 -2.83
CA CYS A 86 -7.73 16.02 -3.24
C CYS A 86 -8.53 17.15 -3.89
N ALA A 87 -9.48 16.77 -4.74
CA ALA A 87 -10.41 17.70 -5.34
C ALA A 87 -11.85 17.17 -5.29
N VAL A 88 -12.82 18.07 -5.19
CA VAL A 88 -14.25 17.81 -5.40
C VAL A 88 -14.61 18.38 -6.78
N PRO A 89 -14.69 17.56 -7.82
CA PRO A 89 -14.84 18.08 -9.17
C PRO A 89 -16.12 18.89 -9.39
N ALA A 90 -17.20 18.61 -8.63
CA ALA A 90 -18.43 19.41 -8.67
C ALA A 90 -18.26 20.88 -8.21
N GLU A 91 -17.21 21.20 -7.46
CA GLU A 91 -16.93 22.57 -6.99
C GLU A 91 -15.85 23.27 -7.84
N VAL A 92 -15.22 22.53 -8.76
CA VAL A 92 -14.19 23.05 -9.66
C VAL A 92 -14.87 23.79 -10.82
N LYS A 93 -14.74 25.12 -10.86
CA LYS A 93 -15.35 25.96 -11.90
C LYS A 93 -14.82 25.67 -13.32
N SER A 94 -13.49 25.54 -13.45
CA SER A 94 -12.82 25.27 -14.73
C SER A 94 -11.80 24.16 -14.55
N ALA A 95 -12.16 22.95 -14.97
CA ALA A 95 -11.30 21.77 -14.81
C ALA A 95 -9.94 21.94 -15.51
N GLY A 96 -9.91 22.51 -16.71
CA GLY A 96 -8.68 22.72 -17.48
C GLY A 96 -7.72 23.71 -16.81
N ALA A 97 -8.20 24.91 -16.47
CA ALA A 97 -7.37 25.93 -15.84
C ALA A 97 -6.90 25.54 -14.43
N THR A 98 -7.76 24.83 -13.69
CA THR A 98 -7.41 24.31 -12.35
C THR A 98 -6.32 23.24 -12.47
N LEU A 99 -6.44 22.35 -13.46
CA LEU A 99 -5.45 21.30 -13.70
C LEU A 99 -4.08 21.87 -14.07
N GLU A 100 -4.03 22.91 -14.91
CA GLU A 100 -2.76 23.56 -15.28
C GLU A 100 -2.05 24.13 -14.05
N LYS A 101 -2.76 24.92 -13.23
CA LYS A 101 -2.23 25.50 -11.99
C LYS A 101 -1.77 24.43 -10.98
N LEU A 102 -2.55 23.35 -10.84
CA LEU A 102 -2.18 22.22 -9.98
C LEU A 102 -0.92 21.53 -10.48
N CYS A 103 -0.82 21.29 -11.79
CA CYS A 103 0.37 20.67 -12.38
C CYS A 103 1.61 21.54 -12.23
N GLU A 104 1.49 22.87 -12.35
CA GLU A 104 2.59 23.79 -12.09
C GLU A 104 3.03 23.76 -10.62
N ALA A 105 2.08 23.81 -9.67
CA ALA A 105 2.39 23.78 -8.24
C ALA A 105 3.01 22.46 -7.78
N LEU A 106 2.75 21.35 -8.48
CA LEU A 106 3.21 20.02 -8.12
C LEU A 106 4.47 19.56 -8.90
N ASP A 107 5.29 20.50 -9.38
CA ASP A 107 6.53 20.26 -10.12
C ASP A 107 6.34 19.53 -11.46
N GLY A 108 5.19 19.75 -12.09
CA GLY A 108 4.79 19.16 -13.36
C GLY A 108 3.85 17.97 -13.23
N CYS A 109 3.21 17.63 -14.35
CA CYS A 109 2.43 16.40 -14.51
C CYS A 109 2.89 15.69 -15.76
N THR A 110 2.98 14.36 -15.71
CA THR A 110 3.17 13.56 -16.93
C THR A 110 1.92 13.62 -17.82
N ALA A 111 2.05 13.36 -19.12
CA ALA A 111 0.91 13.32 -20.05
C ALA A 111 -0.16 12.29 -19.60
N LYS A 112 0.30 11.16 -19.03
CA LYS A 112 -0.58 10.12 -18.45
C LYS A 112 -1.33 10.63 -17.22
N GLU A 113 -0.67 11.37 -16.34
CA GLU A 113 -1.31 11.99 -15.18
C GLU A 113 -2.37 13.00 -15.60
N ARG A 114 -2.05 13.91 -16.53
CA ARG A 114 -3.01 14.92 -17.01
C ARG A 114 -4.27 14.28 -17.58
N SER A 115 -4.13 13.31 -18.48
CA SER A 115 -5.29 12.62 -19.07
C SER A 115 -6.10 11.84 -18.03
N THR A 116 -5.44 11.24 -17.04
CA THR A 116 -6.11 10.53 -15.94
C THR A 116 -6.89 11.48 -15.05
N LEU A 117 -6.31 12.63 -14.70
CA LEU A 117 -6.95 13.65 -13.87
C LEU A 117 -8.12 14.32 -14.59
N GLN A 118 -7.97 14.64 -15.87
CA GLN A 118 -9.05 15.20 -16.67
C GLN A 118 -10.24 14.24 -16.75
N ARG A 119 -9.99 12.94 -16.96
CA ARG A 119 -11.03 11.91 -16.91
C ARG A 119 -11.67 11.81 -15.53
N ARG A 120 -10.88 11.84 -14.44
CA ARG A 120 -11.40 11.81 -13.07
C ARG A 120 -12.30 13.01 -12.78
N PHE A 121 -11.90 14.22 -13.18
CA PHE A 121 -12.72 15.42 -13.01
C PHE A 121 -14.00 15.41 -13.84
N ALA A 122 -14.02 14.70 -14.98
CA ALA A 122 -15.22 14.53 -15.80
C ALA A 122 -16.17 13.42 -15.30
N THR A 123 -15.63 12.39 -14.65
CA THR A 123 -16.39 11.17 -14.30
C THR A 123 -16.78 11.12 -12.82
N GLN A 124 -15.96 11.70 -11.94
CA GLN A 124 -16.21 11.73 -10.50
C GLN A 124 -16.79 13.09 -10.11
N ASN A 125 -17.91 13.10 -9.39
CA ASN A 125 -18.55 14.35 -8.98
C ASN A 125 -18.19 14.77 -7.55
N SER A 126 -17.88 13.80 -6.67
CA SER A 126 -17.76 14.05 -5.22
C SER A 126 -16.32 14.12 -4.72
N PHE A 127 -15.43 13.25 -5.19
CA PHE A 127 -14.07 13.14 -4.66
C PHE A 127 -13.12 12.54 -5.68
N ALA A 128 -11.98 13.18 -5.89
CA ALA A 128 -10.92 12.72 -6.76
C ALA A 128 -9.54 13.01 -6.14
N TYR A 129 -8.68 11.99 -6.06
CA TYR A 129 -7.26 12.19 -5.75
C TYR A 129 -6.55 12.85 -6.93
N VAL A 130 -5.92 14.00 -6.67
CA VAL A 130 -5.05 14.68 -7.63
C VAL A 130 -3.64 14.11 -7.55
N ARG A 131 -3.02 14.19 -6.37
CA ARG A 131 -1.70 13.62 -6.11
C ARG A 131 -1.58 13.28 -4.64
N ARG A 132 -1.11 12.08 -4.35
CA ARG A 132 -0.99 11.58 -2.97
C ARG A 132 0.43 11.73 -2.47
N TYR A 133 0.57 11.92 -1.16
CA TYR A 133 1.85 11.99 -0.46
C TYR A 133 2.78 13.10 -0.98
N VAL A 134 2.21 14.30 -1.17
CA VAL A 134 2.96 15.48 -1.61
C VAL A 134 3.90 15.97 -0.52
N THR A 135 4.95 16.68 -0.93
CA THR A 135 5.87 17.31 0.04
C THR A 135 5.17 18.47 0.75
N PRO A 136 5.60 18.85 1.97
CA PRO A 136 5.06 20.03 2.66
C PRO A 136 5.15 21.31 1.83
N ASP A 137 6.17 21.44 0.98
CA ASP A 137 6.34 22.59 0.08
C ASP A 137 5.30 22.59 -1.05
N GLN A 138 5.05 21.43 -1.67
CA GLN A 138 4.00 21.25 -2.66
C GLN A 138 2.62 21.53 -2.05
N ALA A 139 2.35 21.02 -0.86
CA ALA A 139 1.11 21.25 -0.12
C ALA A 139 0.87 22.75 0.12
N ARG A 140 1.91 23.48 0.58
CA ARG A 140 1.84 24.94 0.77
C ARG A 140 1.57 25.70 -0.52
N ARG A 141 2.24 25.33 -1.62
CA ARG A 141 2.01 25.96 -2.95
C ARG A 141 0.59 25.74 -3.44
N VAL A 142 0.08 24.51 -3.35
CA VAL A 142 -1.28 24.19 -3.78
C VAL A 142 -2.32 24.94 -2.96
N MET A 143 -2.16 25.00 -1.64
CA MET A 143 -3.08 25.76 -0.79
C MET A 143 -3.00 27.27 -1.01
N GLY A 144 -1.83 27.79 -1.38
CA GLY A 144 -1.65 29.20 -1.73
C GLY A 144 -2.37 29.64 -3.02
N LEU A 145 -2.79 28.70 -3.87
CA LEU A 145 -3.55 29.00 -5.09
C LEU A 145 -5.04 29.26 -4.84
N ASP A 146 -5.56 28.94 -3.64
CA ASP A 146 -6.95 29.11 -3.23
C ASP A 146 -7.97 28.63 -4.28
N LEU A 147 -7.74 27.41 -4.79
CA LEU A 147 -8.56 26.83 -5.85
C LEU A 147 -9.86 26.26 -5.28
N PRO A 148 -11.04 26.65 -5.80
CA PRO A 148 -12.31 26.14 -5.32
C PRO A 148 -12.42 24.63 -5.56
N GLY A 149 -12.81 23.91 -4.51
CA GLY A 149 -12.94 22.45 -4.54
C GLY A 149 -11.64 21.68 -4.36
N VAL A 150 -10.47 22.33 -4.19
CA VAL A 150 -9.19 21.66 -3.90
C VAL A 150 -8.89 21.76 -2.40
N PHE A 151 -8.47 20.66 -1.79
CA PHE A 151 -8.14 20.62 -0.37
C PHE A 151 -7.06 19.56 -0.09
N LEU A 152 -6.43 19.67 1.09
CA LEU A 152 -5.49 18.67 1.59
C LEU A 152 -6.20 17.68 2.49
N MET A 153 -5.86 16.41 2.33
CA MET A 153 -6.28 15.33 3.22
C MET A 153 -5.03 14.66 3.76
N LYS A 154 -4.96 14.52 5.10
CA LYS A 154 -3.91 13.75 5.75
C LYS A 154 -4.18 12.27 5.56
N GLU A 155 -3.18 11.55 5.07
CA GLU A 155 -3.22 10.12 4.92
C GLU A 155 -1.98 9.50 5.57
N PRO A 156 -2.11 8.35 6.25
CA PRO A 156 -0.94 7.61 6.69
C PRO A 156 -0.15 7.19 5.44
N LYS A 157 1.17 7.26 5.54
CA LYS A 157 2.16 6.82 4.56
C LYS A 157 3.21 5.98 5.27
N ARG A 158 3.61 4.85 4.69
CA ARG A 158 4.72 4.05 5.22
C ARG A 158 6.05 4.78 5.01
N PHE A 159 6.85 4.87 6.08
CA PHE A 159 8.17 5.50 6.07
C PHE A 159 9.22 4.61 6.72
N TYR A 160 10.41 4.55 6.11
CA TYR A 160 11.54 3.74 6.55
C TYR A 160 12.68 4.67 6.98
N PRO A 161 12.90 4.90 8.29
CA PRO A 161 13.86 5.89 8.78
C PRO A 161 15.30 5.58 8.42
N ASN A 162 15.67 4.30 8.36
CA ASN A 162 17.04 3.85 8.10
C ASN A 162 17.34 3.63 6.60
N ARG A 163 16.47 4.12 5.70
CA ARG A 163 16.62 4.04 4.23
C ARG A 163 16.88 2.60 3.76
N GLU A 164 18.08 2.30 3.24
CA GLU A 164 18.43 1.01 2.65
C GLU A 164 18.53 -0.13 3.66
N LEU A 165 18.68 0.18 4.95
CA LEU A 165 18.89 -0.83 5.99
C LEU A 165 17.72 -1.84 6.03
N ALA A 166 18.06 -3.12 5.89
CA ALA A 166 17.13 -4.25 5.86
C ALA A 166 16.07 -4.16 4.76
N ALA A 167 16.25 -3.34 3.71
CA ALA A 167 15.21 -3.08 2.71
C ALA A 167 14.69 -4.36 2.03
N ASN A 168 15.57 -5.30 1.69
CA ASN A 168 15.21 -6.58 1.04
C ASN A 168 14.45 -7.52 2.00
N VAL A 169 14.62 -7.37 3.31
CA VAL A 169 13.90 -8.14 4.35
C VAL A 169 12.55 -7.49 4.63
N LEU A 170 12.54 -6.20 4.96
CA LEU A 170 11.34 -5.43 5.27
C LEU A 170 10.39 -5.41 4.07
N GLY A 171 10.94 -5.20 2.88
CA GLY A 171 10.20 -4.98 1.66
C GLY A 171 9.74 -3.52 1.51
N TYR A 172 8.64 -3.34 0.80
CA TYR A 172 8.10 -2.01 0.50
C TYR A 172 6.59 -2.06 0.40
N VAL A 173 5.97 -0.89 0.58
CA VAL A 173 4.52 -0.70 0.52
C VAL A 173 4.20 0.19 -0.67
N GLY A 174 3.25 -0.24 -1.49
CA GLY A 174 2.73 0.54 -2.58
C GLY A 174 1.23 0.76 -2.48
N LEU A 175 0.68 1.45 -3.47
CA LEU A 175 -0.76 1.63 -3.61
C LEU A 175 -1.34 0.50 -4.47
N ASP A 176 -2.43 -0.09 -4.02
CA ASP A 176 -3.23 -1.00 -4.83
C ASP A 176 -4.00 -0.21 -5.90
N ASP A 177 -3.80 -0.57 -7.17
CA ASP A 177 -4.45 0.07 -8.32
C ASP A 177 -5.98 -0.01 -8.27
N LYS A 178 -6.54 -1.04 -7.63
CA LYS A 178 -8.00 -1.26 -7.56
C LYS A 178 -8.65 -0.48 -6.42
N THR A 179 -8.03 -0.53 -5.24
CA THR A 179 -8.63 0.01 -4.01
C THR A 179 -8.05 1.36 -3.61
N GLY A 180 -6.90 1.75 -4.18
CA GLY A 180 -6.15 2.93 -3.75
C GLY A 180 -5.58 2.80 -2.33
N ARG A 181 -5.59 1.60 -1.73
CA ARG A 181 -5.11 1.41 -0.35
C ARG A 181 -3.65 1.01 -0.34
N GLN A 182 -2.97 1.29 0.78
CA GLN A 182 -1.62 0.79 0.99
C GLN A 182 -1.63 -0.74 1.09
N LYS A 183 -0.73 -1.38 0.35
CA LYS A 183 -0.52 -2.82 0.32
C LYS A 183 0.97 -3.13 0.35
N GLY A 184 1.38 -4.06 1.21
CA GLY A 184 2.73 -4.61 1.19
C GLY A 184 2.98 -5.36 -0.12
N LEU A 185 4.01 -4.98 -0.86
CA LEU A 185 4.33 -5.53 -2.18
C LEU A 185 5.52 -6.50 -2.16
N GLY A 186 6.40 -6.39 -1.15
CA GLY A 186 7.55 -7.27 -0.99
C GLY A 186 7.86 -7.55 0.48
N GLY A 187 8.77 -8.50 0.73
CA GLY A 187 9.33 -8.79 2.05
C GLY A 187 8.30 -9.10 3.13
N LEU A 188 8.63 -8.70 4.36
CA LEU A 188 7.78 -8.84 5.53
C LEU A 188 6.49 -8.01 5.43
N GLU A 189 6.55 -6.84 4.78
CA GLU A 189 5.38 -6.00 4.52
C GLU A 189 4.30 -6.75 3.75
N ALA A 190 4.69 -7.51 2.70
CA ALA A 190 3.75 -8.34 1.95
C ALA A 190 3.30 -9.56 2.75
N ARG A 191 4.23 -10.24 3.44
CA ARG A 191 3.93 -11.47 4.20
C ARG A 191 2.93 -11.20 5.33
N TYR A 192 3.06 -10.08 6.01
CA TYR A 192 2.26 -9.74 7.19
C TYR A 192 1.24 -8.63 6.93
N ASP A 193 0.98 -8.28 5.66
CA ASP A 193 0.06 -7.20 5.27
C ASP A 193 -1.30 -7.29 5.98
N ALA A 194 -1.86 -8.50 6.09
CA ALA A 194 -3.15 -8.72 6.76
C ALA A 194 -3.14 -8.36 8.26
N LYS A 195 -1.99 -8.45 8.94
CA LYS A 195 -1.84 -8.11 10.36
C LYS A 195 -1.47 -6.65 10.57
N VAL A 196 -0.54 -6.14 9.76
CA VAL A 196 0.00 -4.78 9.93
C VAL A 196 -0.86 -3.70 9.28
N ARG A 197 -1.82 -4.02 8.40
CA ARG A 197 -2.61 -3.00 7.70
C ARG A 197 -3.65 -2.30 8.57
N GLY A 198 -4.13 -2.96 9.62
CA GLY A 198 -5.24 -2.44 10.43
C GLY A 198 -6.59 -2.54 9.72
N ARG A 199 -7.61 -1.88 10.30
CA ARG A 199 -8.98 -1.84 9.77
C ARG A 199 -9.40 -0.40 9.53
N ASP A 200 -9.56 -0.08 8.25
CA ASP A 200 -10.08 1.22 7.82
C ASP A 200 -11.48 1.46 8.36
N SER A 201 -11.78 2.72 8.63
CA SER A 201 -13.14 3.16 8.99
C SER A 201 -13.74 4.01 7.88
N LYS A 202 -15.05 4.15 7.91
CA LYS A 202 -15.80 5.02 7.00
C LYS A 202 -16.23 6.26 7.75
N LEU A 203 -15.84 7.43 7.26
CA LEU A 203 -16.34 8.71 7.76
C LEU A 203 -17.54 9.12 6.91
N LEU A 204 -18.70 9.35 7.52
CA LEU A 204 -19.80 10.03 6.84
C LEU A 204 -19.58 11.54 6.91
N VAL A 205 -19.75 12.21 5.78
CA VAL A 205 -19.67 13.67 5.67
C VAL A 205 -21.02 14.16 5.22
N GLU A 206 -21.62 15.03 6.02
CA GLU A 206 -22.88 15.66 5.68
C GLU A 206 -22.62 16.97 4.94
N LYS A 207 -23.22 17.12 3.77
CA LYS A 207 -23.12 18.36 2.98
C LYS A 207 -24.15 19.37 3.48
N VAL A 208 -23.80 20.17 4.50
CA VAL A 208 -24.57 21.38 4.84
C VAL A 208 -24.08 22.54 3.97
N SER A 209 -25.00 23.38 3.48
CA SER A 209 -24.85 24.31 2.33
C SER A 209 -23.76 25.38 2.42
N THR A 210 -22.98 25.43 3.51
CA THR A 210 -21.87 26.38 3.69
C THR A 210 -20.74 25.85 4.58
N THR A 211 -20.99 24.84 5.40
CA THR A 211 -20.01 24.18 6.27
C THR A 211 -20.18 22.66 6.16
N ARG A 212 -19.14 21.95 5.70
CA ARG A 212 -19.14 20.48 5.73
C ARG A 212 -18.90 20.02 7.16
N GLU A 213 -19.96 19.77 7.92
CA GLU A 213 -19.82 19.13 9.23
C GLU A 213 -19.45 17.65 9.03
N LEU A 214 -18.24 17.30 9.49
CA LEU A 214 -17.72 15.94 9.42
C LEU A 214 -18.31 15.11 10.57
N ARG A 215 -19.49 14.51 10.37
CA ARG A 215 -20.09 13.62 11.37
C ARG A 215 -19.57 12.20 11.19
N ARG A 216 -18.53 11.82 11.94
CA ARG A 216 -18.05 10.43 11.98
C ARG A 216 -19.22 9.50 12.35
N VAL A 217 -19.50 8.52 11.49
CA VAL A 217 -20.47 7.46 11.74
C VAL A 217 -19.76 6.13 11.60
N GLY A 218 -19.67 5.40 12.70
CA GLY A 218 -18.93 4.14 12.80
C GLY A 218 -17.75 4.24 13.75
N ASP A 219 -17.16 3.07 14.03
CA ASP A 219 -16.02 2.93 14.93
C ASP A 219 -14.79 3.66 14.37
N PRO A 220 -13.89 4.19 15.21
CA PRO A 220 -12.62 4.75 14.73
C PRO A 220 -11.80 3.70 13.96
N PRO A 221 -10.95 4.13 13.00
CA PRO A 221 -10.04 3.20 12.35
C PRO A 221 -9.16 2.51 13.39
N VAL A 222 -8.99 1.20 13.25
CA VAL A 222 -8.18 0.40 14.18
C VAL A 222 -6.78 0.27 13.59
N PRO A 223 -5.73 0.77 14.27
CA PRO A 223 -4.35 0.60 13.82
C PRO A 223 -3.98 -0.87 13.61
N GLY A 224 -3.07 -1.12 12.69
CA GLY A 224 -2.51 -2.46 12.49
C GLY A 224 -1.65 -2.91 13.66
N ALA A 225 -1.47 -4.24 13.77
CA ALA A 225 -0.58 -4.80 14.77
C ALA A 225 0.89 -4.49 14.42
N SER A 226 1.67 -4.08 15.42
CA SER A 226 3.12 -3.92 15.29
C SER A 226 3.80 -5.28 15.22
N LEU A 227 4.95 -5.36 14.52
CA LEU A 227 5.80 -6.56 14.50
C LEU A 227 7.16 -6.23 15.11
N GLU A 228 7.60 -7.06 16.04
CA GLU A 228 9.00 -7.14 16.47
C GLU A 228 9.70 -8.22 15.67
N LEU A 229 10.85 -7.87 15.10
CA LEU A 229 11.68 -8.78 14.32
C LEU A 229 12.82 -9.32 15.16
N THR A 230 13.37 -10.47 14.74
CA THR A 230 14.61 -11.02 15.32
C THR A 230 15.86 -10.29 14.84
N ILE A 231 15.72 -9.45 13.82
CA ILE A 231 16.82 -8.67 13.24
C ILE A 231 17.40 -7.75 14.30
N ASP A 232 18.73 -7.73 14.39
CA ASP A 232 19.48 -6.73 15.12
C ASP A 232 19.95 -5.67 14.13
N GLN A 233 19.43 -4.45 14.27
CA GLN A 233 19.80 -3.33 13.40
C GLN A 233 21.32 -3.07 13.34
N THR A 234 22.07 -3.35 14.42
CA THR A 234 23.52 -3.17 14.44
C THR A 234 24.22 -4.23 13.61
N LEU A 235 23.86 -5.51 13.78
CA LEU A 235 24.43 -6.60 12.98
C LEU A 235 24.02 -6.49 11.51
N GLN A 236 22.79 -6.08 11.24
CA GLN A 236 22.31 -5.82 9.88
C GLN A 236 23.16 -4.76 9.17
N HIS A 237 23.43 -3.63 9.85
CA HIS A 237 24.25 -2.57 9.27
C HIS A 237 25.68 -3.03 8.97
N ILE A 238 26.29 -3.80 9.88
CA ILE A 238 27.63 -4.37 9.68
C ILE A 238 27.61 -5.33 8.49
N ALA A 239 26.62 -6.23 8.41
CA ALA A 239 26.50 -7.20 7.33
C ALA A 239 26.38 -6.52 5.97
N GLU A 240 25.50 -5.51 5.83
CA GLU A 240 25.33 -4.76 4.58
C GLU A 240 26.59 -3.97 4.20
N ARG A 241 27.24 -3.32 5.16
CA ARG A 241 28.47 -2.55 4.92
C ARG A 241 29.59 -3.42 4.41
N GLU A 242 29.88 -4.53 5.10
CA GLU A 242 30.95 -5.45 4.71
C GLU A 242 30.63 -6.19 3.39
N LEU A 243 29.36 -6.57 3.20
CA LEU A 243 28.92 -7.18 1.95
C LEU A 243 29.12 -6.22 0.76
N ARG A 244 28.71 -4.96 0.90
CA ARG A 244 28.90 -3.94 -0.12
C ARG A 244 30.38 -3.72 -0.43
N ALA A 245 31.22 -3.62 0.60
CA ALA A 245 32.66 -3.49 0.43
C ALA A 245 33.25 -4.69 -0.32
N GLY A 246 32.85 -5.91 0.04
CA GLY A 246 33.28 -7.14 -0.63
C GLY A 246 32.84 -7.23 -2.10
N VAL A 247 31.58 -6.87 -2.39
CA VAL A 247 31.05 -6.84 -3.77
C VAL A 247 31.81 -5.83 -4.61
N GLN A 248 32.07 -4.62 -4.09
CA GLN A 248 32.81 -3.58 -4.80
C GLN A 248 34.28 -3.95 -5.02
N ALA A 249 34.96 -4.45 -3.97
CA ALA A 249 36.37 -4.84 -4.05
C ALA A 249 36.61 -5.95 -5.09
N ASN A 250 35.67 -6.88 -5.22
CA ASN A 250 35.77 -8.01 -6.15
C ASN A 250 35.06 -7.76 -7.49
N ARG A 251 34.43 -6.59 -7.69
CA ARG A 251 33.57 -6.27 -8.84
C ARG A 251 32.53 -7.39 -9.10
N ALA A 252 31.96 -7.93 -8.02
CA ALA A 252 30.97 -8.98 -8.10
C ALA A 252 29.62 -8.43 -8.59
N ALA A 253 28.80 -9.28 -9.19
CA ALA A 253 27.45 -8.90 -9.63
C ALA A 253 26.47 -8.67 -8.47
N GLY A 254 26.73 -9.29 -7.32
CA GLY A 254 25.91 -9.20 -6.12
C GLY A 254 26.43 -10.13 -5.03
N GLY A 255 25.71 -10.19 -3.92
CA GLY A 255 26.06 -11.09 -2.82
C GLY A 255 24.99 -11.14 -1.73
N VAL A 256 25.17 -12.07 -0.79
CA VAL A 256 24.24 -12.33 0.31
C VAL A 256 25.03 -12.62 1.58
N VAL A 257 24.53 -12.13 2.72
CA VAL A 257 25.00 -12.52 4.05
C VAL A 257 23.79 -12.83 4.92
N VAL A 258 23.81 -13.96 5.62
CA VAL A 258 22.81 -14.34 6.62
C VAL A 258 23.53 -14.65 7.92
N ILE A 259 23.10 -14.00 9.02
CA ILE A 259 23.59 -14.24 10.36
C ILE A 259 22.44 -14.85 11.17
N ILE A 260 22.66 -16.04 11.73
CA ILE A 260 21.69 -16.80 12.51
C ILE A 260 22.27 -17.10 13.89
N ASP A 261 21.43 -17.05 14.92
CA ASP A 261 21.74 -17.66 16.21
C ASP A 261 21.49 -19.18 16.12
N PRO A 262 22.54 -20.03 16.25
CA PRO A 262 22.39 -21.47 16.09
C PRO A 262 21.59 -22.14 17.22
N ASN A 263 21.44 -21.48 18.37
CA ASN A 263 20.73 -22.05 19.53
C ASN A 263 19.22 -21.82 19.43
N THR A 264 18.80 -20.66 18.89
CA THR A 264 17.39 -20.27 18.80
C THR A 264 16.81 -20.37 17.39
N GLY A 265 17.67 -20.39 16.36
CA GLY A 265 17.28 -20.30 14.97
C GLY A 265 16.85 -18.89 14.53
N GLU A 266 17.02 -17.89 15.39
CA GLU A 266 16.69 -16.50 15.08
C GLU A 266 17.61 -15.95 13.98
N ILE A 267 17.03 -15.25 13.00
CA ILE A 267 17.80 -14.53 11.98
C ILE A 267 18.13 -13.15 12.53
N LEU A 268 19.41 -12.90 12.77
CA LEU A 268 19.92 -11.65 13.35
C LEU A 268 20.23 -10.60 12.29
N ALA A 269 20.66 -11.04 11.10
CA ALA A 269 20.84 -10.19 9.95
C ALA A 269 20.63 -10.99 8.65
N MET A 270 20.07 -10.33 7.65
CA MET A 270 19.92 -10.87 6.29
C MET A 270 20.11 -9.73 5.30
N ALA A 271 21.29 -9.69 4.68
CA ALA A 271 21.70 -8.66 3.75
C ALA A 271 21.74 -9.22 2.32
N SER A 272 21.36 -8.40 1.36
CA SER A 272 21.50 -8.67 -0.08
C SER A 272 22.08 -7.43 -0.75
N GLU A 273 22.99 -7.64 -1.68
CA GLU A 273 23.53 -6.59 -2.55
C GLU A 273 23.36 -7.01 -4.02
N PRO A 274 22.93 -6.10 -4.93
CA PRO A 274 22.52 -4.71 -4.67
C PRO A 274 21.27 -4.57 -3.79
N SER A 275 21.25 -3.55 -2.93
CA SER A 275 20.10 -3.15 -2.11
C SER A 275 19.39 -1.91 -2.67
N PHE A 276 18.32 -1.45 -2.02
CA PHE A 276 17.50 -0.32 -2.48
C PHE A 276 16.91 0.48 -1.32
N ASN A 277 16.49 1.72 -1.58
CA ASN A 277 15.71 2.51 -0.62
C ASN A 277 14.20 2.23 -0.79
N PRO A 278 13.52 1.63 0.20
CA PRO A 278 12.10 1.29 0.12
C PRO A 278 11.17 2.51 0.11
N ASN A 279 11.65 3.69 0.52
CA ASN A 279 10.92 4.95 0.36
C ASN A 279 10.82 5.39 -1.12
N GLU A 280 11.70 4.89 -2.00
CA GLU A 280 11.78 5.25 -3.42
C GLU A 280 11.73 4.01 -4.33
N TYR A 281 11.07 2.94 -3.88
CA TYR A 281 11.05 1.63 -4.56
C TYR A 281 10.63 1.69 -6.04
N GLY A 282 9.82 2.67 -6.44
CA GLY A 282 9.35 2.83 -7.82
C GLY A 282 10.39 3.34 -8.82
N ARG A 283 11.55 3.83 -8.33
CA ARG A 283 12.67 4.31 -9.16
C ARG A 283 13.81 3.30 -9.29
N VAL A 284 13.71 2.19 -8.59
CA VAL A 284 14.77 1.18 -8.51
C VAL A 284 14.43 -0.01 -9.39
N ASP A 285 15.46 -0.63 -9.97
CA ASP A 285 15.32 -1.84 -10.77
C ASP A 285 14.71 -2.99 -9.96
N GLU A 286 14.17 -3.98 -10.66
CA GLU A 286 13.56 -5.15 -10.03
C GLU A 286 14.57 -6.04 -9.31
N ASP A 287 15.81 -6.12 -9.80
CA ASP A 287 16.83 -7.03 -9.29
C ASP A 287 17.33 -6.60 -7.91
N SER A 288 17.57 -5.30 -7.70
CA SER A 288 17.92 -4.70 -6.40
C SER A 288 16.83 -4.87 -5.34
N ARG A 289 15.57 -5.10 -5.74
CA ARG A 289 14.45 -5.35 -4.82
C ARG A 289 14.34 -6.80 -4.38
N ARG A 290 15.07 -7.72 -5.01
CA ARG A 290 15.00 -9.15 -4.71
C ARG A 290 15.69 -9.44 -3.39
N ASN A 291 15.10 -10.33 -2.60
CA ASN A 291 15.79 -10.89 -1.46
C ASN A 291 16.52 -12.15 -1.90
N ARG A 292 17.78 -11.98 -2.32
CA ARG A 292 18.59 -13.06 -2.89
C ARG A 292 18.78 -14.23 -1.92
N ALA A 293 18.77 -13.97 -0.62
CA ALA A 293 18.91 -15.02 0.40
C ALA A 293 17.79 -16.09 0.35
N VAL A 294 16.61 -15.74 -0.18
CA VAL A 294 15.45 -16.64 -0.22
C VAL A 294 14.84 -16.80 -1.62
N GLN A 295 15.24 -15.98 -2.59
CA GLN A 295 14.71 -16.00 -3.96
C GLN A 295 15.69 -16.53 -5.00
N ASP A 296 17.00 -16.53 -4.73
CA ASP A 296 18.00 -17.08 -5.63
C ASP A 296 18.40 -18.49 -5.19
N SER A 297 18.36 -19.42 -6.15
CA SER A 297 18.93 -20.77 -5.98
C SER A 297 20.32 -20.79 -6.58
N TYR A 298 21.29 -21.33 -5.84
CA TYR A 298 22.65 -21.52 -6.31
C TYR A 298 23.19 -22.87 -5.86
N GLU A 299 24.19 -23.38 -6.60
CA GLU A 299 24.86 -24.62 -6.23
C GLU A 299 25.73 -24.39 -4.99
N PRO A 300 25.54 -25.16 -3.90
CA PRO A 300 26.24 -24.92 -2.63
C PRO A 300 27.74 -25.23 -2.69
N GLY A 301 28.20 -25.97 -3.71
CA GLY A 301 29.60 -26.37 -3.86
C GLY A 301 30.14 -27.09 -2.63
N SER A 302 31.39 -26.80 -2.24
CA SER A 302 32.05 -27.47 -1.11
C SER A 302 31.35 -27.28 0.24
N THR A 303 30.48 -26.28 0.40
CA THR A 303 29.73 -26.11 1.67
C THR A 303 28.81 -27.31 1.95
N PHE A 304 28.32 -27.99 0.91
CA PHE A 304 27.47 -29.17 1.05
C PHE A 304 28.20 -30.42 1.55
N LYS A 305 29.54 -30.46 1.42
CA LYS A 305 30.35 -31.59 1.89
C LYS A 305 30.17 -31.85 3.38
N MET A 306 29.85 -30.83 4.16
CA MET A 306 29.52 -30.99 5.59
C MET A 306 28.35 -31.95 5.79
N ILE A 307 27.32 -31.89 4.92
CA ILE A 307 26.17 -32.77 4.99
C ILE A 307 26.56 -34.20 4.62
N THR A 308 27.27 -34.39 3.50
CA THR A 308 27.78 -35.71 3.08
C THR A 308 28.69 -36.33 4.14
N ALA A 309 29.57 -35.52 4.74
CA ALA A 309 30.48 -35.98 5.77
C ALA A 309 29.76 -36.40 7.04
N THR A 310 28.75 -35.64 7.45
CA THR A 310 27.91 -35.99 8.60
C THR A 310 27.14 -37.29 8.34
N ALA A 311 26.63 -37.49 7.13
CA ALA A 311 25.99 -38.75 6.74
C ALA A 311 26.97 -39.93 6.82
N GLY A 312 28.20 -39.76 6.34
CA GLY A 312 29.24 -40.80 6.42
C GLY A 312 29.60 -41.19 7.86
N LEU A 313 29.70 -40.20 8.76
CA LEU A 313 29.93 -40.44 10.18
C LEU A 313 28.73 -41.11 10.86
N GLN A 314 27.51 -40.68 10.53
CA GLN A 314 26.26 -41.22 11.09
C GLN A 314 26.03 -42.68 10.69
N GLU A 315 26.26 -43.01 9.42
CA GLU A 315 26.20 -44.39 8.90
C GLU A 315 27.41 -45.23 9.32
N ARG A 316 28.37 -44.63 10.03
CA ARG A 316 29.59 -45.27 10.54
C ARG A 316 30.44 -45.91 9.43
N VAL A 317 30.32 -45.41 8.20
CA VAL A 317 31.17 -45.86 7.07
C VAL A 317 32.57 -45.26 7.13
N VAL A 318 32.72 -44.13 7.85
CA VAL A 318 33.99 -43.46 8.12
C VAL A 318 34.06 -43.00 9.57
N THR A 319 35.27 -42.85 10.09
CA THR A 319 35.60 -42.18 11.35
C THR A 319 36.54 -41.00 11.06
N PRO A 320 36.71 -40.02 11.96
CA PRO A 320 37.64 -38.91 11.73
C PRO A 320 39.09 -39.33 11.42
N ASP A 321 39.50 -40.51 11.90
CA ASP A 321 40.84 -41.09 11.71
C ASP A 321 40.91 -42.11 10.56
N THR A 322 39.82 -42.32 9.82
CA THR A 322 39.82 -43.17 8.63
C THR A 322 40.68 -42.52 7.55
N TRP A 323 41.71 -43.23 7.11
CA TRP A 323 42.58 -42.78 6.02
C TRP A 323 41.90 -42.96 4.66
N ILE A 324 41.85 -41.89 3.88
CA ILE A 324 41.28 -41.88 2.53
C ILE A 324 42.37 -41.56 1.53
N ASP A 325 42.51 -42.42 0.52
CA ASP A 325 43.41 -42.19 -0.60
C ASP A 325 42.75 -41.29 -1.65
N THR A 326 43.22 -40.04 -1.72
CA THR A 326 42.82 -39.03 -2.71
C THR A 326 43.72 -39.01 -3.94
N GLY A 327 44.71 -39.91 -4.01
CA GLY A 327 45.65 -40.04 -5.11
C GLY A 327 46.43 -38.76 -5.39
N ASN A 328 46.73 -38.49 -6.66
CA ASN A 328 47.40 -37.25 -7.06
C ASN A 328 46.45 -36.05 -7.29
N GLY A 329 45.25 -36.09 -6.69
CA GLY A 329 44.23 -35.08 -6.92
C GLY A 329 43.39 -35.29 -8.20
N ILE A 330 43.46 -36.48 -8.81
CA ILE A 330 42.63 -36.87 -9.95
C ILE A 330 42.04 -38.27 -9.72
N LEU A 331 40.71 -38.36 -9.70
CA LEU A 331 39.98 -39.62 -9.64
C LEU A 331 39.12 -39.78 -10.91
N LYS A 332 39.30 -40.90 -11.63
CA LYS A 332 38.46 -41.24 -12.79
C LYS A 332 37.37 -42.22 -12.37
N LEU A 333 36.12 -41.81 -12.52
CA LEU A 333 34.93 -42.64 -12.28
C LEU A 333 34.20 -42.84 -13.62
N GLY A 334 34.53 -43.92 -14.32
CA GLY A 334 34.05 -44.16 -15.67
C GLY A 334 34.48 -43.03 -16.63
N TYR A 335 33.49 -42.33 -17.20
CA TYR A 335 33.72 -41.18 -18.09
C TYR A 335 33.88 -39.84 -17.34
N ARG A 336 33.63 -39.79 -16.02
CA ARG A 336 33.75 -38.57 -15.22
C ARG A 336 35.11 -38.49 -14.54
N VAL A 337 35.63 -37.29 -14.44
CA VAL A 337 36.90 -37.00 -13.74
C VAL A 337 36.61 -36.04 -12.61
N VAL A 338 36.83 -36.50 -11.38
CA VAL A 338 36.82 -35.67 -10.17
C VAL A 338 38.23 -35.15 -9.95
N ARG A 339 38.36 -33.86 -9.64
CA ARG A 339 39.65 -33.20 -9.43
C ARG A 339 39.66 -32.42 -8.14
N ASP A 340 40.78 -32.48 -7.46
CA ASP A 340 41.10 -31.59 -6.36
C ASP A 340 41.92 -30.41 -6.87
N THR A 341 41.88 -29.29 -6.13
CA THR A 341 42.71 -28.11 -6.44
C THR A 341 44.19 -28.42 -6.24
N HIS A 342 44.52 -29.26 -5.24
CA HIS A 342 45.88 -29.68 -4.92
C HIS A 342 45.92 -31.19 -4.63
N PRO A 343 47.05 -31.88 -4.92
CA PRO A 343 47.23 -33.28 -4.56
C PRO A 343 47.42 -33.42 -3.05
N HIS A 344 46.70 -34.36 -2.43
CA HIS A 344 46.79 -34.64 -0.99
C HIS A 344 47.23 -36.06 -0.65
N TYR A 345 47.30 -36.98 -1.63
CA TYR A 345 47.65 -38.39 -1.41
C TYR A 345 46.72 -39.03 -0.38
N THR A 346 47.24 -39.65 0.66
CA THR A 346 46.41 -40.27 1.71
C THR A 346 46.29 -39.33 2.90
N ILE A 347 45.07 -38.94 3.24
CA ILE A 347 44.76 -38.04 4.37
C ILE A 347 43.67 -38.64 5.26
N PRO A 348 43.67 -38.37 6.57
CA PRO A 348 42.57 -38.77 7.44
C PRO A 348 41.29 -38.00 7.08
N PHE A 349 40.13 -38.59 7.36
CA PHE A 349 38.83 -38.02 6.97
C PHE A 349 38.58 -36.61 7.53
N ARG A 350 39.10 -36.29 8.73
CA ARG A 350 39.07 -34.91 9.25
C ARG A 350 39.75 -33.89 8.32
N ASP A 351 40.82 -34.30 7.64
CA ASP A 351 41.59 -33.43 6.76
C ASP A 351 40.95 -33.32 5.38
N VAL A 352 40.15 -34.31 4.96
CA VAL A 352 39.32 -34.21 3.74
C VAL A 352 38.42 -32.98 3.81
N ILE A 353 37.80 -32.75 4.96
CA ILE A 353 36.92 -31.59 5.19
C ILE A 353 37.75 -30.32 5.37
N ALA A 354 38.84 -30.36 6.15
CA ALA A 354 39.69 -29.20 6.38
C ALA A 354 40.33 -28.66 5.08
N LEU A 355 40.74 -29.55 4.19
CA LEU A 355 41.36 -29.23 2.89
C LEU A 355 40.32 -29.11 1.77
N SER A 356 39.05 -29.41 2.04
CA SER A 356 37.97 -29.44 1.06
C SER A 356 38.32 -30.29 -0.18
N SER A 357 38.92 -31.48 0.01
CA SER A 357 39.17 -32.46 -1.07
C SER A 357 37.84 -32.93 -1.65
N ASN A 358 37.66 -32.82 -2.98
CA ASN A 358 36.49 -33.32 -3.72
C ASN A 358 36.55 -34.83 -3.90
N ILE A 359 37.76 -35.40 -3.96
CA ILE A 359 37.94 -36.85 -4.13
C ILE A 359 37.67 -37.58 -2.82
N GLY A 360 38.08 -37.02 -1.69
CA GLY A 360 37.89 -37.64 -0.39
C GLY A 360 36.46 -37.51 0.16
N SER A 361 35.70 -36.52 -0.30
CA SER A 361 34.31 -36.25 0.09
C SER A 361 33.33 -36.95 -0.82
#